data_AF-A0A1I4ZPB5-F1
#
_entry.id   AF-A0A1I4ZPB5-F1
#
_cell.length_a   1.000
_cell.length_b   1.000
_cell.length_c   1.000
_cell.angle_alpha   90.00
_cell.angle_beta   90.00
_cell.angle_gamma   90.00
#
_symmetry.space_group_name_H-M   'P 1'
#
loop_
_entity.id
_entity.type
_entity.pdbx_description
1 polymer ?
#
loop_
_entity_poly.entity_id
_entity_poly.type
_entity_poly.pdbx_seq_one_letter_code
_entity_poly.pdbx_strand_id
1 'polypeptide(L)'
;MQVNQTQGSAAEATTTPLGIGDTVSYVAISGGGRSYRFSARKAVIEEINGNVATLRSANGRTTTQPLSKLTLDGQPNALTRMLMGGQ
;
A
#
# COMPACT_ATOMS: atom_id res chain seq x y z
N MET A 1 18.91 38.76 -15.68
CA MET A 1 17.99 37.60 -15.71
C MET A 1 18.80 36.39 -15.29
N GLN A 2 18.62 35.91 -14.06
CA GLN A 2 19.38 34.79 -13.50
C GLN A 2 18.41 33.65 -13.22
N VAL A 3 18.70 32.48 -13.80
CA VAL A 3 17.91 31.25 -13.70
C VAL A 3 18.42 30.43 -12.52
N ASN A 4 17.61 30.33 -11.46
CA ASN A 4 17.82 29.33 -10.42
C ASN A 4 16.91 28.15 -10.71
N GLN A 5 17.51 27.15 -11.36
CA GLN A 5 16.91 25.85 -11.57
C GLN A 5 16.66 25.24 -10.20
N THR A 6 15.40 25.26 -9.74
CA THR A 6 14.99 24.49 -8.59
C THR A 6 15.05 23.02 -9.00
N GLN A 7 16.11 22.36 -8.55
CA GLN A 7 16.20 20.92 -8.47
C GLN A 7 15.00 20.47 -7.64
N GLY A 8 13.89 20.20 -8.33
CA GLY A 8 12.71 19.58 -7.75
C GLY A 8 13.18 18.22 -7.26
N SER A 9 13.32 18.10 -5.96
CA SER A 9 13.54 16.84 -5.27
C SER A 9 12.38 15.92 -5.66
N ALA A 10 12.54 15.20 -6.76
CA ALA A 10 11.88 13.92 -6.94
C ALA A 10 12.43 13.08 -5.79
N ALA A 11 11.70 13.04 -4.68
CA ALA A 11 11.85 11.98 -3.72
C ALA A 11 11.56 10.71 -4.52
N GLU A 12 12.62 10.12 -5.07
CA GLU A 12 12.61 8.80 -5.68
C GLU A 12 12.00 7.91 -4.61
N ALA A 13 10.74 7.54 -4.83
CA ALA A 13 10.08 6.58 -3.98
C ALA A 13 10.82 5.28 -4.21
N THR A 14 11.84 5.01 -3.38
CA THR A 14 12.52 3.71 -3.25
C THR A 14 11.47 2.71 -2.79
N THR A 15 10.63 2.32 -3.74
CA THR A 15 9.62 1.29 -3.57
C THR A 15 10.37 0.02 -3.86
N THR A 16 10.91 -0.60 -2.82
CA THR A 16 11.43 -1.96 -2.90
C THR A 16 10.44 -2.79 -3.72
N PRO A 17 10.87 -3.45 -4.81
CA PRO A 17 9.96 -4.14 -5.70
C PRO A 17 9.24 -5.24 -4.93
N LEU A 18 7.90 -5.25 -5.01
CA LEU A 18 7.06 -6.28 -4.40
C LEU A 18 7.18 -7.58 -5.19
N GLY A 19 7.42 -8.69 -4.49
CA GLY A 19 7.54 -10.03 -5.06
C GLY A 19 6.50 -11.01 -4.49
N ILE A 20 6.38 -12.16 -5.17
CA ILE A 20 5.60 -13.29 -4.66
C ILE A 20 6.27 -13.81 -3.38
N GLY A 21 5.47 -14.07 -2.35
CA GLY A 21 5.93 -14.47 -1.01
C GLY A 21 6.15 -13.31 -0.05
N ASP A 22 6.16 -12.05 -0.51
CA ASP A 22 6.27 -10.90 0.38
C ASP A 22 5.04 -10.76 1.26
N THR A 23 5.30 -10.44 2.53
CA THR A 23 4.25 -9.99 3.45
C THR A 23 4.02 -8.50 3.24
N VAL A 24 2.77 -8.15 2.94
CA VAL A 24 2.34 -6.78 2.69
C VAL A 24 1.18 -6.40 3.59
N SER A 25 0.98 -5.11 3.74
CA SER A 25 -0.18 -4.51 4.33
C SER A 25 -0.93 -3.62 3.34
N TYR A 26 -2.25 -3.58 3.48
CA TYR A 26 -3.15 -2.76 2.65
C TYR A 26 -4.32 -2.25 3.49
N VAL A 27 -5.02 -1.22 2.99
CA VAL A 27 -6.19 -0.64 3.66
C VAL A 27 -7.46 -1.25 3.09
N ALA A 28 -8.22 -1.94 3.94
CA ALA A 28 -9.55 -2.41 3.61
C ALA A 28 -10.61 -1.44 4.13
N ILE A 29 -11.67 -1.24 3.35
CA ILE A 29 -12.85 -0.47 3.73
C ILE A 29 -13.98 -1.47 3.96
N SER A 30 -14.72 -1.29 5.04
CA SER A 30 -15.90 -2.09 5.38
C SER A 30 -16.99 -1.17 5.92
N GLY A 31 -18.26 -1.51 5.71
CA GLY A 31 -19.39 -0.70 6.16
C GLY A 31 -20.33 -0.31 5.02
N GLY A 32 -21.55 0.04 5.38
CA GLY A 32 -22.62 0.45 4.46
C GLY A 32 -23.70 1.22 5.21
N GLY A 33 -24.35 2.17 4.54
CA GLY A 33 -25.34 3.06 5.14
C GLY A 33 -24.71 4.30 5.78
N ARG A 34 -24.59 4.32 7.11
CA ARG A 34 -24.25 5.55 7.89
C ARG A 34 -22.80 5.60 8.36
N SER A 35 -22.01 4.55 8.12
CA SER A 35 -20.63 4.48 8.63
C SER A 35 -19.73 3.63 7.75
N TYR A 36 -18.49 4.10 7.59
CA TYR A 36 -17.38 3.37 7.00
C TYR A 36 -16.31 3.13 8.05
N ARG A 37 -15.71 1.94 8.01
CA ARG A 37 -14.58 1.54 8.84
C ARG A 37 -13.40 1.18 7.93
N PHE A 38 -12.31 1.90 8.13
CA PHE A 38 -11.03 1.61 7.51
C PHE A 38 -10.23 0.69 8.43
N SER A 39 -9.48 -0.25 7.86
CA SER A 39 -8.63 -1.17 8.63
C SER A 39 -7.40 -1.55 7.83
N ALA A 40 -6.24 -1.47 8.47
CA ALA A 40 -5.01 -2.05 7.95
C ALA A 40 -5.09 -3.58 8.06
N ARG A 41 -4.88 -4.29 6.94
CA ARG A 41 -4.83 -5.76 6.88
C ARG A 41 -3.46 -6.20 6.40
N LYS A 42 -3.00 -7.35 6.91
CA LYS A 42 -1.78 -8.02 6.46
C LYS A 42 -2.12 -9.26 5.62
N ALA A 43 -1.34 -9.51 4.58
CA ALA A 43 -1.48 -10.68 3.72
C ALA A 43 -0.15 -10.96 3.01
N VAL A 44 -0.02 -12.17 2.46
CA VAL A 44 1.12 -12.59 1.64
C VAL A 44 0.75 -12.50 0.17
N ILE A 45 1.64 -12.02 -0.69
CA ILE A 45 1.44 -12.05 -2.14
C ILE A 45 1.59 -13.49 -2.63
N GLU A 46 0.52 -14.08 -3.17
CA GLU A 46 0.57 -15.42 -3.78
C GLU A 46 0.81 -15.35 -5.29
N GLU A 47 0.37 -14.27 -5.95
CA GLU A 47 0.49 -14.10 -7.40
C GLU A 47 0.53 -12.62 -7.75
N ILE A 48 1.26 -12.27 -8.82
CA ILE A 48 1.25 -10.95 -9.43
C ILE A 48 0.85 -11.08 -10.90
N ASN A 49 -0.28 -10.49 -11.25
CA ASN A 49 -0.81 -10.42 -12.61
C ASN A 49 -0.78 -8.96 -13.08
N GLY A 50 0.32 -8.58 -13.75
CA GLY A 50 0.56 -7.21 -14.17
C GLY A 50 0.61 -6.25 -12.98
N ASN A 51 -0.35 -5.33 -12.89
CA ASN A 51 -0.39 -4.33 -11.82
C ASN A 51 -1.30 -4.70 -10.63
N VAL A 52 -1.78 -5.94 -10.59
CA VAL A 52 -2.67 -6.48 -9.55
C VAL A 52 -2.01 -7.70 -8.91
N ALA A 53 -2.05 -7.78 -7.59
CA ALA A 53 -1.61 -8.95 -6.83
C ALA A 53 -2.79 -9.69 -6.23
N THR A 54 -2.71 -11.02 -6.25
CA THR A 54 -3.56 -11.90 -5.45
C THR A 54 -2.90 -12.10 -4.10
N LEU A 55 -3.60 -11.76 -3.03
CA LEU A 55 -3.13 -11.78 -1.66
C LEU A 55 -3.83 -12.86 -0.86
N ARG A 56 -3.08 -13.60 -0.04
CA ARG A 56 -3.63 -14.53 0.95
C ARG A 56 -3.57 -13.97 2.35
N SER A 57 -4.74 -13.85 2.94
CA SER A 57 -4.88 -13.47 4.36
C SER A 57 -4.48 -14.65 5.26
N ALA A 58 -4.14 -14.36 6.52
CA ALA A 58 -3.81 -15.38 7.52
C ALA A 58 -4.89 -16.47 7.65
N ASN A 59 -6.17 -16.12 7.45
CA ASN A 59 -7.30 -17.06 7.50
C ASN A 59 -7.48 -17.87 6.21
N GLY A 60 -6.49 -17.89 5.30
CA GLY A 60 -6.52 -18.63 4.04
C GLY A 60 -7.39 -18.02 2.93
N ARG A 61 -8.13 -16.93 3.19
CA ARG A 61 -8.94 -16.25 2.17
C ARG A 61 -8.07 -15.42 1.25
N THR A 62 -8.37 -15.49 -0.04
CA THR A 62 -7.71 -14.72 -1.08
C THR A 62 -8.47 -13.43 -1.41
N THR A 63 -7.73 -12.40 -1.83
CA THR A 63 -8.29 -11.13 -2.31
C THR A 63 -7.33 -10.51 -3.33
N THR A 64 -7.84 -9.75 -4.29
CA THR A 64 -7.01 -9.01 -5.24
C THR A 64 -6.82 -7.57 -4.81
N GLN A 65 -5.62 -7.04 -4.93
CA GLN A 65 -5.31 -5.63 -4.67
C GLN A 65 -4.33 -5.10 -5.71
N PRO A 66 -4.45 -3.83 -6.13
CA PRO A 66 -3.45 -3.20 -6.99
C PRO A 66 -2.13 -3.05 -6.23
N LEU A 67 -1.00 -3.26 -6.92
CA LEU A 67 0.34 -3.17 -6.33
C LEU A 67 0.59 -1.81 -5.66
N SER A 68 0.05 -0.73 -6.25
CA SER A 68 0.16 0.64 -5.72
C SER A 68 -0.53 0.87 -4.37
N LYS A 69 -1.38 -0.04 -3.91
CA LYS A 69 -2.05 0.03 -2.60
C LYS A 69 -1.40 -0.85 -1.54
N LEU A 70 -0.36 -1.60 -1.92
CA LEU A 70 0.37 -2.46 -1.03
C LEU A 70 1.53 -1.70 -0.40
N THR A 71 1.90 -2.12 0.79
CA THR A 71 3.05 -1.59 1.52
C THR A 71 3.75 -2.78 2.16
N LEU A 72 5.05 -2.92 1.99
CA LEU A 72 5.81 -4.00 2.63
C LEU A 72 5.61 -4.01 4.15
N ASP A 73 5.66 -5.20 4.73
CA ASP A 73 5.62 -5.33 6.18
C ASP A 73 6.75 -4.52 6.84
N GLY A 74 6.44 -3.90 7.98
CA GLY A 74 7.36 -2.98 8.66
C GLY A 74 7.32 -1.53 8.13
N GLN A 75 6.74 -1.26 6.97
CA GLN A 75 6.51 0.11 6.50
C GLN A 75 5.10 0.59 6.87
N PRO A 76 4.94 1.88 7.24
CA PRO A 76 3.62 2.43 7.53
C PRO A 76 2.80 2.52 6.24
N ASN A 77 1.64 1.88 6.21
CA ASN A 77 0.73 1.96 5.07
C ASN A 77 -0.05 3.29 5.05
N ALA A 78 -0.86 3.50 4.01
CA ALA A 78 -1.61 4.74 3.80
C ALA A 78 -2.45 5.17 5.01
N LEU A 79 -3.11 4.23 5.71
CA LEU A 79 -3.91 4.54 6.89
C LEU A 79 -3.02 4.95 8.08
N THR A 80 -1.94 4.22 8.33
CA THR A 80 -1.00 4.57 9.40
C THR A 80 -0.35 5.93 9.14
N ARG A 81 0.07 6.21 7.90
CA ARG A 81 0.63 7.53 7.51
C ARG A 81 -0.36 8.66 7.75
N MET A 82 -1.63 8.47 7.37
CA MET A 82 -2.69 9.44 7.60
C MET A 82 -2.91 9.71 9.10
N LEU A 83 -2.89 8.66 9.93
CA LEU A 83 -3.05 8.76 11.39
C LEU A 83 -1.84 9.42 12.08
N MET A 84 -0.63 9.29 11.52
CA MET A 84 0.58 9.94 12.02
C MET A 84 0.70 11.42 11.62
N GLY A 85 -0.36 12.01 11.03
CA GLY A 85 -0.37 13.41 10.61
C GLY A 85 0.26 13.63 9.24
N GLY A 86 0.17 12.65 8.34
CA GLY A 86 0.72 12.73 6.98
C GLY A 86 0.22 13.96 6.21
N GLN A 87 1.14 14.91 6.04
CA GLN A 87 1.14 16.01 5.08
C GLN A 87 1.99 15.62 3.87
#